data_AF-A0A5K0UTU1-F1
#
_entry.id   AF-A0A5K0UTU1-F1
#
_cell.length_a   1.000
_cell.length_b   1.000
_cell.length_c   1.000
_cell.angle_alpha   90.00
_cell.angle_beta   90.00
_cell.angle_gamma   90.00
#
_symmetry.space_group_name_H-M   'P 1'
#
loop_
_entity.id
_entity.type
_entity.pdbx_description
1 polymer ?
#
loop_
_entity_poly.entity_id
_entity_poly.type
_entity_poly.pdbx_seq_one_letter_code
_entity_poly.pdbx_strand_id
1 'polypeptide(L)' 'EGDGLFNKDGFPEAGYPDHWKGKNGLYCAGFSRRGLFGISEDARKIADDISNHLLNRHK' A
#
# COMPACT_ATOMS: atom_id res chain seq x y z
N GLU A 1 -15.37 -6.84 10.15
CA GLU A 1 -14.98 -5.45 9.79
C GLU A 1 -13.87 -5.53 8.76
N GLY A 2 -13.85 -4.64 7.77
CA GLY A 2 -12.75 -4.59 6.81
C GLY A 2 -11.43 -4.26 7.52
N ASP A 3 -10.32 -4.63 6.92
CA ASP A 3 -8.93 -4.34 7.34
C ASP A 3 -8.59 -2.85 7.60
N GLY A 4 -9.52 -1.93 7.33
CA GLY A 4 -9.31 -0.48 7.48
C GLY A 4 -8.44 0.10 6.38
N LEU A 5 -8.34 -0.57 5.22
CA LEU A 5 -7.55 -0.03 4.13
C LEU A 5 -8.26 1.12 3.43
N PHE A 6 -9.59 1.05 3.27
CA PHE A 6 -10.40 2.05 2.60
C PHE A 6 -11.43 2.70 3.54
N ASN A 7 -11.58 4.01 3.42
CA ASN A 7 -12.67 4.77 4.02
C ASN A 7 -14.00 4.54 3.28
N LYS A 8 -15.09 5.09 3.84
CA LYS A 8 -16.45 4.95 3.28
C LYS A 8 -16.61 5.48 1.85
N ASP A 9 -15.68 6.31 1.38
CA ASP A 9 -15.70 6.93 0.05
C ASP A 9 -14.82 6.15 -0.95
N GLY A 10 -14.26 4.99 -0.54
CA GLY A 10 -13.46 4.12 -1.41
C GLY A 10 -12.01 4.56 -1.59
N PHE A 11 -11.51 5.45 -0.73
CA PHE A 11 -10.12 5.92 -0.74
C PHE A 11 -9.33 5.37 0.45
N PRO A 12 -8.00 5.27 0.34
CA PRO A 12 -7.16 4.85 1.45
C PRO A 12 -7.45 5.64 2.71
N GLU A 13 -7.55 4.94 3.85
CA GLU A 13 -7.73 5.59 5.15
C GLU A 13 -6.49 6.40 5.54
N ALA A 14 -5.30 5.87 5.23
CA ALA A 14 -4.03 6.56 5.40
C ALA A 14 -3.76 7.58 4.26
N GLY A 15 -3.14 8.71 4.62
CA GLY A 15 -2.71 9.72 3.67
C GLY A 15 -1.35 9.41 3.02
N TYR A 16 -1.05 10.10 1.92
CA TYR A 16 0.30 10.08 1.34
C TYR A 16 1.34 10.57 2.37
N PRO A 17 2.52 9.92 2.49
CA PRO A 17 3.11 8.93 1.58
C PRO A 17 2.84 7.45 1.91
N ASP A 18 2.03 7.16 2.94
CA ASP A 18 1.84 5.83 3.53
C ASP A 18 0.49 5.19 3.18
N HIS A 19 -0.26 5.81 2.28
CA HIS A 19 -1.60 5.39 1.83
C HIS A 19 -1.66 3.98 1.22
N TRP A 20 -0.52 3.42 0.81
CA TRP A 20 -0.43 2.18 0.04
C TRP A 20 -0.44 0.90 0.90
N LYS A 21 -0.19 0.99 2.22
CA LYS A 21 0.01 -0.17 3.10
C LYS A 21 -1.13 -0.36 4.10
N GLY A 22 -1.78 -1.52 4.04
CA GLY A 22 -2.77 -1.97 5.00
C GLY A 22 -2.20 -2.96 6.03
N LYS A 23 -3.11 -3.56 6.80
CA LYS A 23 -2.78 -4.60 7.79
C LYS A 23 -2.67 -5.98 7.12
N ASN A 24 -2.02 -6.92 7.78
CA ASN A 24 -1.98 -8.34 7.40
C ASN A 24 -1.47 -8.61 5.95
N GLY A 25 -0.56 -7.77 5.45
CA GLY A 25 -0.02 -7.92 4.09
C GLY A 25 -0.97 -7.51 2.98
N LEU A 26 -2.02 -6.73 3.30
CA LEU A 26 -2.85 -6.10 2.30
C LEU A 26 -2.24 -4.77 1.85
N TYR A 27 -2.35 -4.49 0.55
CA TYR A 27 -1.83 -3.28 -0.07
C TYR A 27 -2.87 -2.70 -1.04
N CYS A 28 -2.78 -1.40 -1.32
CA CYS A 28 -3.49 -0.76 -2.42
C CYS A 28 -2.54 0.10 -3.26
N ALA A 29 -2.78 0.18 -4.56
CA ALA A 29 -1.99 0.96 -5.49
C ALA A 29 -2.89 1.82 -6.36
N GLY A 30 -2.49 3.08 -6.60
CA GLY A 30 -3.17 3.95 -7.55
C GLY A 30 -4.37 4.72 -7.01
N PHE A 31 -4.68 4.60 -5.71
CA PHE A 31 -5.81 5.33 -5.10
C PHE A 31 -5.43 6.71 -4.55
N SER A 32 -4.16 7.13 -4.68
CA SER A 32 -3.69 8.45 -4.23
C SER A 32 -4.08 9.61 -5.15
N ARG A 33 -4.70 9.34 -6.31
CA ARG A 33 -5.05 10.33 -7.35
C ARG A 33 -3.84 11.11 -7.90
N ARG A 34 -2.66 10.48 -7.89
CA ARG A 34 -1.39 11.06 -8.37
C ARG A 34 -1.00 10.60 -9.79
N GLY A 35 -1.97 10.09 -10.55
CA GLY A 35 -1.78 9.62 -11.92
C GLY A 35 -0.79 8.45 -12.06
N LEU A 36 -0.21 8.30 -13.26
CA LEU A 36 0.74 7.22 -13.59
C LEU A 36 1.98 7.21 -12.69
N PHE A 37 2.47 8.40 -12.32
CA PHE A 37 3.59 8.52 -11.39
C PHE A 37 3.23 7.94 -10.01
N GLY A 38 2.07 8.30 -9.46
CA GLY A 38 1.61 7.79 -8.18
C GLY A 38 1.48 6.28 -8.13
N ILE A 39 0.81 5.68 -9.12
CA ILE A 39 0.64 4.22 -9.16
C ILE A 39 1.97 3.48 -9.33
N SER A 40 2.93 4.05 -10.07
CA SER A 40 4.28 3.46 -10.18
C SER A 40 5.05 3.51 -8.86
N GLU A 41 4.91 4.59 -8.09
CA GLU A 41 5.53 4.74 -6.77
C GLU A 41 4.93 3.74 -5.77
N ASP A 42 3.60 3.63 -5.74
CA ASP A 42 2.88 2.67 -4.90
C ASP A 42 3.30 1.23 -5.20
N ALA A 43 3.32 0.85 -6.49
CA ALA A 43 3.72 -0.48 -6.92
C ALA A 43 5.16 -0.82 -6.50
N ARG A 44 6.09 0.13 -6.61
CA ARG A 44 7.47 -0.05 -6.16
C ARG A 44 7.54 -0.25 -4.65
N LYS A 45 6.86 0.59 -3.86
CA LYS A 45 6.85 0.48 -2.39
C LYS A 45 6.28 -0.88 -1.92
N ILE A 46 5.23 -1.37 -2.58
CA ILE A 46 4.65 -2.68 -2.30
C ILE A 46 5.65 -3.80 -2.59
N ALA A 47 6.30 -3.77 -3.76
CA ALA A 47 7.30 -4.77 -4.11
C ALA A 47 8.49 -4.78 -3.12
N ASP A 48 8.97 -3.60 -2.73
CA ASP A 48 10.04 -3.43 -1.75
C ASP A 48 9.63 -4.01 -0.38
N ASP A 49 8.41 -3.75 0.08
CA ASP A 49 7.89 -4.27 1.36
C ASP A 49 7.79 -5.80 1.37
N ILE A 50 7.26 -6.39 0.29
CA ILE A 50 7.16 -7.85 0.13
C ILE A 50 8.56 -8.48 0.12
N SER A 51 9.49 -7.90 -0.64
CA SER A 51 10.88 -8.37 -0.73
C SER A 51 11.55 -8.36 0.65
N ASN A 52 11.46 -7.23 1.37
CA ASN A 52 12.01 -7.11 2.72
C ASN A 52 11.38 -8.11 3.69
N HIS A 53 10.07 -8.32 3.61
CA HIS A 53 9.38 -9.28 4.46
C HIS A 53 9.82 -10.73 4.20
N LEU A 54 10.05 -11.10 2.94
CA LEU A 54 10.60 -12.41 2.58
C LEU A 54 12.06 -12.57 3.02
N LEU A 55 12.91 -11.56 2.81
CA LEU A 55 14.31 -11.59 3.24
C LEU A 55 14.44 -11.71 4.76
N ASN A 56 13.59 -11.02 5.52
CA ASN A 56 13.59 -11.08 6.97
C ASN A 56 13.04 -12.39 7.55
N ARG A 57 12.28 -13.18 6.77
CA ARG A 57 11.84 -14.53 7.20
C ARG A 57 12.96 -15.58 7.14
N HIS A 58 14.04 -15.29 6.45
CA HIS A 58 15.19 -16.19 6.28
C HIS A 58 16.40 -15.79 7.13
N LYS A 59 16.24 -14.84 8.05
CA LYS A 59 17.20 -14.53 9.12
C LYS A 59 16.69 -15.06 10.44
#